data_AF-R7PBQ1-F1
#
_entry.id   AF-R7PBQ1-F1
#
_cell.length_a   1.000
_cell.length_b   1.000
_cell.length_c   1.000
_cell.angle_alpha   90.00
_cell.angle_beta   90.00
_cell.angle_gamma   90.00
#
_symmetry.space_group_name_H-M   'P 1'
#
loop_
_entity.id
_entity.type
_entity.pdbx_description
1 polymer ?
#
loop_
_entity_poly.entity_id
_entity_poly.type
_entity_poly.pdbx_seq_one_letter_code
_entity_poly.pdbx_strand_id
1 'polypeptide(L)'
;MCFAAYVNEEHPMIDKLLREALNSGIVNRFLGYQGDSAQVCRQVYALWNTLQHRDFKYSSVSYSSLSSNVVYSQRVRTISDALNSSQINCVDGSVLFASLLRAINIDPVLIRIPGHMFVGFYTDHKHKSMQCLETTMIGDADFDEFFPNEQLDSTLSKVSRAQASRLTFEKSMQYANRKYAQYAQKLRTNSAGFMFLEITKNLRSKIQPIGT
;
A
#
# COMPACT_ATOMS: atom_id res chain seq x y z
N MET A 1 -2.42 -1.91 -19.62
CA MET A 1 -1.66 -2.67 -18.61
C MET A 1 -2.63 -3.06 -17.51
N CYS A 2 -2.83 -4.35 -17.23
CA CYS A 2 -3.81 -4.80 -16.24
C CYS A 2 -3.13 -4.95 -14.88
N PHE A 3 -3.27 -3.97 -13.98
CA PHE A 3 -2.66 -3.99 -12.64
C PHE A 3 -3.08 -5.22 -11.82
N ALA A 4 -4.26 -5.77 -12.09
CA ALA A 4 -4.74 -7.02 -11.48
C ALA A 4 -3.84 -8.24 -11.78
N ALA A 5 -3.10 -8.24 -12.88
CA ALA A 5 -2.19 -9.34 -13.24
C ALA A 5 -0.88 -9.33 -12.42
N TYR A 6 -0.54 -8.19 -11.80
CA TYR A 6 0.63 -8.06 -10.93
C TYR A 6 0.33 -8.37 -9.47
N VAL A 7 -0.95 -8.44 -9.09
CA VAL A 7 -1.33 -8.99 -7.79
C VAL A 7 -0.95 -10.47 -7.83
N ASN A 8 -0.18 -10.95 -6.86
CA ASN A 8 0.29 -12.32 -6.79
C ASN A 8 0.35 -12.82 -5.34
N GLU A 9 -0.78 -13.33 -4.83
CA GLU A 9 -0.90 -13.94 -3.52
C GLU A 9 -0.10 -15.24 -3.34
N GLU A 10 0.29 -15.93 -4.43
CA GLU A 10 1.00 -17.21 -4.38
C GLU A 10 2.53 -17.06 -4.42
N HIS A 11 3.03 -15.83 -4.53
CA HIS A 11 4.46 -15.58 -4.61
C HIS A 11 5.17 -15.98 -3.29
N PRO A 12 6.30 -16.74 -3.30
CA PRO A 12 6.95 -17.22 -2.08
C PRO A 12 7.30 -16.15 -1.03
N MET A 13 7.55 -14.91 -1.49
CA MET A 13 7.78 -13.76 -0.61
C MET A 13 6.54 -13.37 0.22
N ILE A 14 5.33 -13.58 -0.31
CA ILE A 14 4.08 -13.32 0.41
C ILE A 14 4.00 -14.24 1.63
N ASP A 15 4.20 -15.54 1.45
CA ASP A 15 4.23 -16.50 2.56
C ASP A 15 5.24 -16.12 3.64
N LYS A 16 6.43 -15.66 3.23
CA LYS A 16 7.46 -15.18 4.16
C LYS A 16 6.96 -13.97 4.96
N LEU A 17 6.35 -12.99 4.30
CA LEU A 17 5.78 -11.80 4.95
C LEU A 17 4.62 -12.14 5.89
N LEU A 18 3.74 -13.07 5.51
CA LEU A 18 2.66 -13.53 6.38
C LEU A 18 3.20 -14.21 7.64
N ARG A 19 4.24 -15.04 7.53
CA ARG A 19 4.90 -15.64 8.70
C ARG A 19 5.56 -14.60 9.59
N GLU A 20 6.25 -13.62 9.02
CA GLU A 20 6.83 -12.50 9.77
C GLU A 20 5.74 -11.71 10.52
N ALA A 21 4.58 -11.49 9.90
CA ALA A 21 3.44 -10.83 10.53
C ALA A 21 2.85 -11.63 11.69
N LEU A 22 2.77 -12.95 11.59
CA LEU A 22 2.36 -13.81 12.71
C LEU A 22 3.39 -13.75 13.85
N ASN A 23 4.68 -13.76 13.52
CA ASN A 23 5.77 -13.69 14.51
C ASN A 23 5.81 -12.35 15.27
N SER A 24 5.20 -11.29 14.74
CA SER A 24 5.06 -10.01 15.45
C SER A 24 4.18 -10.10 16.70
N GLY A 25 3.32 -11.12 16.81
CA GLY A 25 2.37 -11.29 17.91
C GLY A 25 1.16 -10.32 17.87
N ILE A 26 1.05 -9.46 16.84
CA ILE A 26 -0.11 -8.57 16.67
C ILE A 26 -1.39 -9.38 16.43
N VAL A 27 -1.27 -10.47 15.65
CA VAL A 27 -2.30 -11.47 15.38
C VAL A 27 -1.71 -12.87 15.50
N ASN A 28 -2.49 -13.82 16.02
CA ASN A 28 -2.05 -15.22 16.17
C ASN A 28 -2.35 -16.07 14.93
N ARG A 29 -3.28 -15.62 14.09
CA ARG A 29 -3.66 -16.24 12.81
C ARG A 29 -4.39 -15.21 11.94
N PHE A 30 -4.37 -15.42 10.63
CA PHE A 30 -5.20 -14.69 9.69
C PHE A 30 -6.55 -15.39 9.53
N LEU A 31 -7.63 -14.66 9.82
CA LEU A 31 -9.01 -15.10 9.76
C LEU A 31 -9.74 -14.58 8.50
N GLY A 32 -9.15 -13.60 7.79
CA GLY A 32 -9.84 -12.86 6.74
C GLY A 32 -11.14 -12.28 7.27
N TYR A 33 -12.24 -12.60 6.60
CA TYR A 33 -13.61 -12.18 6.96
C TYR A 33 -14.31 -13.05 8.02
N GLN A 34 -13.64 -14.03 8.62
CA GLN A 34 -14.25 -14.83 9.70
C GLN A 34 -14.28 -14.07 11.04
N GLY A 35 -13.55 -12.96 11.15
CA GLY A 35 -13.63 -12.03 12.28
C GLY A 35 -14.59 -10.86 12.03
N ASP A 36 -14.71 -9.97 13.00
CA ASP A 36 -15.41 -8.69 12.83
C ASP A 36 -14.55 -7.66 12.08
N SER A 37 -15.14 -6.50 11.77
CA SER A 37 -14.47 -5.39 11.08
C SER A 37 -13.19 -4.92 11.82
N ALA A 38 -13.19 -4.93 13.16
CA ALA A 38 -12.02 -4.56 13.95
C ALA A 38 -10.90 -5.61 13.83
N GLN A 39 -11.24 -6.90 13.79
CA GLN A 39 -10.29 -7.98 13.53
C GLN A 39 -9.73 -7.91 12.10
N VAL A 40 -10.53 -7.52 11.12
CA VAL A 40 -10.04 -7.24 9.75
C VAL A 40 -9.00 -6.13 9.79
N CYS A 41 -9.32 -4.97 10.36
CA CYS A 41 -8.38 -3.85 10.49
C CYS A 41 -7.11 -4.23 11.28
N ARG A 42 -7.22 -5.09 12.30
CA ARG A 42 -6.07 -5.59 13.06
C ARG A 42 -5.16 -6.50 12.23
N GLN A 43 -5.72 -7.36 11.38
CA GLN A 43 -4.95 -8.17 10.44
C GLN A 43 -4.22 -7.29 9.42
N VAL A 44 -4.89 -6.28 8.88
CA VAL A 44 -4.29 -5.30 7.97
C VAL A 44 -3.15 -4.53 8.65
N TYR A 45 -3.34 -4.12 9.91
CA TYR A 45 -2.29 -3.50 10.71
C TYR A 45 -1.08 -4.43 10.93
N ALA A 46 -1.29 -5.73 11.14
CA ALA A 46 -0.17 -6.67 11.28
C ALA A 46 0.68 -6.73 10.00
N LEU A 47 0.04 -6.71 8.82
CA LEU A 47 0.74 -6.64 7.53
C LEU A 47 1.52 -5.32 7.38
N TRP A 48 0.88 -4.19 7.69
CA TRP A 48 1.51 -2.87 7.71
C TRP A 48 2.76 -2.83 8.58
N ASN A 49 2.60 -3.23 9.84
CA ASN A 49 3.67 -3.24 10.82
C ASN A 49 4.85 -4.10 10.34
N THR A 50 4.57 -5.24 9.74
CA THR A 50 5.60 -6.14 9.20
C THR A 50 6.40 -5.51 8.08
N LEU A 51 5.72 -4.85 7.14
CA LEU A 51 6.39 -4.18 6.03
C LEU A 51 7.25 -3.02 6.53
N GLN A 52 6.75 -2.23 7.50
CA GLN A 52 7.51 -1.12 8.07
C GLN A 52 8.74 -1.61 8.87
N HIS A 53 8.62 -2.70 9.63
CA HIS A 53 9.74 -3.29 10.40
C HIS A 53 10.84 -3.87 9.52
N ARG A 54 10.53 -4.20 8.26
CA ARG A 54 11.53 -4.69 7.32
C ARG A 54 12.50 -3.61 6.87
N ASP A 55 12.37 -2.39 7.40
CA ASP A 55 12.87 -1.16 6.80
C ASP A 55 12.57 -1.26 5.31
N PHE A 56 11.32 -1.06 4.89
CA PHE A 56 10.97 -0.96 3.47
C PHE A 56 11.61 0.31 2.88
N LYS A 57 12.93 0.38 2.95
CA LYS A 57 13.86 1.07 2.10
C LYS A 57 13.64 0.50 0.72
N TYR A 58 12.60 0.99 0.07
CA TYR A 58 12.73 1.38 -1.32
C TYR A 58 13.66 2.61 -1.40
N SER A 59 14.83 2.52 -0.78
CA SER A 59 15.96 3.38 -1.08
C SER A 59 16.41 2.93 -2.45
N SER A 60 15.91 3.58 -3.50
CA SER A 60 16.55 3.56 -4.82
C SER A 60 17.04 2.16 -5.22
N VAL A 61 16.13 1.23 -5.51
CA VAL A 61 16.51 0.14 -6.41
C VAL A 61 16.94 0.85 -7.68
N SER A 62 18.25 0.87 -7.82
CA SER A 62 18.94 1.74 -8.74
C SER A 62 18.52 1.33 -10.14
N TYR A 63 18.19 2.31 -10.98
CA TYR A 63 18.57 2.25 -12.38
C TYR A 63 20.11 2.26 -12.45
N SER A 64 20.77 1.22 -11.91
CA SER A 64 22.16 0.94 -12.16
C SER A 64 22.22 -0.01 -13.35
N SER A 65 21.97 0.53 -14.55
CA SER A 65 22.64 0.12 -15.78
C SER A 65 21.96 0.75 -17.00
N LEU A 66 22.20 2.05 -17.21
CA LEU A 66 22.42 2.50 -18.58
C LEU A 66 23.44 3.64 -18.60
N SER A 67 24.63 3.29 -19.10
CA SER A 67 25.81 4.10 -19.39
C SER A 67 26.61 4.63 -18.19
N SER A 68 27.64 3.86 -17.84
CA SER A 68 28.87 4.40 -17.25
C SER A 68 29.50 5.40 -18.23
N ASN A 69 29.60 6.66 -17.82
CA ASN A 69 30.84 7.43 -17.84
C ASN A 69 30.64 8.74 -17.07
N VAL A 70 31.35 8.83 -15.95
CA VAL A 70 31.93 10.03 -15.32
C VAL A 70 31.20 11.37 -15.55
N VAL A 71 30.59 11.90 -14.49
CA VAL A 71 30.94 13.19 -13.84
C VAL A 71 29.94 13.43 -12.70
N TYR A 72 30.48 13.70 -11.53
CA TYR A 72 29.79 14.14 -10.33
C TYR A 72 29.08 15.49 -10.61
N SER A 73 27.81 15.43 -10.98
CA SER A 73 26.90 16.57 -10.97
C SER A 73 25.60 16.05 -10.37
N GLN A 74 25.24 16.56 -9.20
CA GLN A 74 23.90 16.41 -8.65
C GLN A 74 22.91 16.96 -9.67
N ARG A 75 22.46 16.10 -10.60
CA ARG A 75 21.26 16.37 -11.37
C ARG A 75 20.13 16.33 -10.36
N VAL A 76 19.61 17.51 -10.05
CA VAL A 76 18.27 17.71 -9.48
C VAL A 76 17.36 16.74 -10.24
N ARG A 77 16.87 15.68 -9.57
CA ARG A 77 15.87 14.78 -10.17
C ARG A 77 14.78 15.68 -10.70
N THR A 78 14.54 15.64 -12.01
CA THR A 78 13.55 16.55 -12.58
C THR A 78 12.20 16.26 -11.95
N ILE A 79 11.32 17.27 -11.84
CA ILE A 79 9.98 17.09 -11.24
C ILE A 79 9.24 15.93 -11.92
N SER A 80 9.41 15.77 -13.23
CA SER A 80 8.85 14.65 -13.99
C SER A 80 9.42 13.29 -13.55
N ASP A 81 10.73 13.19 -13.31
CA ASP A 81 11.36 11.95 -12.84
C ASP A 81 10.93 11.64 -11.40
N ALA A 82 10.84 12.65 -10.54
CA ALA A 82 10.35 12.50 -9.18
C ALA A 82 8.89 12.02 -9.17
N LEU A 83 8.00 12.69 -9.91
CA LEU A 83 6.58 12.31 -10.04
C LEU A 83 6.39 10.91 -10.65
N ASN A 84 7.20 10.53 -11.63
CA ASN A 84 7.16 9.19 -12.21
C ASN A 84 7.65 8.14 -11.21
N SER A 85 8.74 8.42 -10.50
CA SER A 85 9.28 7.50 -9.47
C SER A 85 8.30 7.31 -8.32
N SER A 86 7.65 8.38 -7.85
CA SER A 86 6.61 8.30 -6.82
C SER A 86 5.43 7.48 -7.31
N GLN A 87 4.95 7.70 -8.54
CA GLN A 87 3.87 6.88 -9.11
C GLN A 87 4.23 5.39 -9.20
N ILE A 88 5.45 5.05 -9.62
CA ILE A 88 5.91 3.66 -9.66
C ILE A 88 5.90 3.06 -8.25
N ASN A 89 6.44 3.78 -7.26
CA ASN A 89 6.43 3.34 -5.87
C ASN A 89 5.01 3.17 -5.31
N CYS A 90 4.08 4.08 -5.64
CA CYS A 90 2.66 3.97 -5.24
C CYS A 90 2.01 2.73 -5.85
N VAL A 91 2.27 2.47 -7.13
CA VAL A 91 1.72 1.33 -7.86
C VAL A 91 2.25 0.02 -7.29
N ASP A 92 3.58 -0.12 -7.16
CA ASP A 92 4.23 -1.32 -6.65
C ASP A 92 3.80 -1.60 -5.21
N GLY A 93 3.76 -0.57 -4.37
CA GLY A 93 3.28 -0.67 -2.98
C GLY A 93 1.82 -1.12 -2.90
N SER A 94 0.94 -0.52 -3.72
CA SER A 94 -0.49 -0.87 -3.75
C SER A 94 -0.71 -2.31 -4.20
N VAL A 95 0.05 -2.77 -5.20
CA VAL A 95 -0.05 -4.13 -5.74
C VAL A 95 0.49 -5.17 -4.75
N LEU A 96 1.64 -4.90 -4.12
CA LEU A 96 2.19 -5.78 -3.07
C LEU A 96 1.20 -5.90 -1.90
N PHE A 97 0.66 -4.78 -1.43
CA PHE A 97 -0.27 -4.78 -0.31
C PHE A 97 -1.59 -5.47 -0.67
N ALA A 98 -2.10 -5.27 -1.89
CA ALA A 98 -3.24 -6.00 -2.40
C ALA A 98 -2.99 -7.52 -2.45
N SER A 99 -1.77 -7.94 -2.81
CA SER A 99 -1.38 -9.36 -2.83
C SER A 99 -1.39 -9.96 -1.42
N LEU A 100 -0.90 -9.23 -0.42
CA LEU A 100 -0.94 -9.65 0.98
C LEU A 100 -2.37 -9.77 1.51
N LEU A 101 -3.21 -8.75 1.26
CA LEU A 101 -4.64 -8.77 1.60
C LEU A 101 -5.32 -9.99 0.99
N ARG A 102 -4.99 -10.26 -0.29
CA ARG A 102 -5.60 -11.35 -1.01
C ARG A 102 -5.24 -12.73 -0.45
N ALA A 103 -3.97 -12.90 -0.08
CA ALA A 103 -3.46 -14.13 0.54
C ALA A 103 -4.11 -14.43 1.90
N ILE A 104 -4.56 -13.40 2.62
CA ILE A 104 -5.30 -13.55 3.89
C ILE A 104 -6.82 -13.50 3.73
N ASN A 105 -7.30 -13.67 2.50
CA ASN A 105 -8.71 -13.71 2.14
C ASN A 105 -9.49 -12.41 2.46
N ILE A 106 -8.85 -11.25 2.27
CA ILE A 106 -9.48 -9.91 2.28
C ILE A 106 -9.45 -9.32 0.86
N ASP A 107 -10.61 -8.92 0.35
CA ASP A 107 -10.84 -8.24 -0.94
C ASP A 107 -10.22 -6.84 -1.00
N PRO A 108 -9.11 -6.66 -1.74
CA PRO A 108 -8.53 -5.36 -1.94
C PRO A 108 -9.15 -4.70 -3.17
N VAL A 109 -9.03 -3.38 -3.20
CA VAL A 109 -9.42 -2.53 -4.31
C VAL A 109 -8.22 -1.70 -4.71
N LEU A 110 -7.80 -1.77 -5.96
CA LEU A 110 -6.79 -0.87 -6.49
C LEU A 110 -7.48 0.43 -6.90
N ILE A 111 -7.11 1.55 -6.24
CA ILE A 111 -7.72 2.85 -6.45
C ILE A 111 -6.68 3.79 -7.06
N ARG A 112 -6.94 4.26 -8.29
CA ARG A 112 -6.10 5.25 -8.98
C ARG A 112 -6.86 6.55 -9.13
N ILE A 113 -6.19 7.63 -8.79
CA ILE A 113 -6.57 9.01 -9.12
C ILE A 113 -5.45 9.64 -9.96
N PRO A 114 -5.67 10.78 -10.62
CA PRO A 114 -4.61 11.47 -11.33
C PRO A 114 -3.38 11.72 -10.43
N GLY A 115 -2.24 11.19 -10.84
CA GLY A 115 -0.95 11.34 -10.14
C GLY A 115 -0.74 10.44 -8.92
N HIS A 116 -1.71 9.58 -8.54
CA HIS A 116 -1.58 8.81 -7.30
C HIS A 116 -2.36 7.49 -7.29
N MET A 117 -1.88 6.52 -6.52
CA MET A 117 -2.49 5.20 -6.38
C MET A 117 -2.38 4.72 -4.94
N PHE A 118 -3.47 4.14 -4.43
CA PHE A 118 -3.54 3.56 -3.09
C PHE A 118 -4.44 2.33 -3.08
N VAL A 119 -4.46 1.61 -1.97
CA VAL A 119 -5.22 0.36 -1.83
C VAL A 119 -6.44 0.54 -0.91
N GLY A 120 -7.60 0.10 -1.37
CA GLY A 120 -8.79 -0.12 -0.56
C GLY A 120 -8.86 -1.55 -0.06
N PHE A 121 -9.56 -1.78 1.05
CA PHE A 121 -9.91 -3.12 1.53
C PHE A 121 -11.29 -3.10 2.16
N TYR A 122 -12.10 -4.11 1.88
CA TYR A 122 -13.38 -4.26 2.57
C TYR A 122 -13.15 -4.79 3.98
N THR A 123 -13.95 -4.31 4.92
CA THR A 123 -13.93 -4.78 6.32
C THR A 123 -14.95 -5.88 6.60
N ASP A 124 -15.72 -6.28 5.57
CA ASP A 124 -16.68 -7.37 5.62
C ASP A 124 -16.81 -8.08 4.26
N HIS A 125 -17.23 -9.36 4.28
CA HIS A 125 -17.39 -10.17 3.06
C HIS A 125 -18.55 -9.74 2.15
N LYS A 126 -19.47 -8.90 2.63
CA LYS A 126 -20.60 -8.37 1.85
C LYS A 126 -20.26 -7.03 1.19
N HIS A 127 -19.00 -6.57 1.33
CA HIS A 127 -18.49 -5.34 0.76
C HIS A 127 -19.30 -4.10 1.17
N LYS A 128 -19.86 -4.08 2.38
CA LYS A 128 -20.69 -2.97 2.88
C LYS A 128 -19.85 -1.81 3.38
N SER A 129 -18.67 -2.10 3.93
CA SER A 129 -17.75 -1.10 4.46
C SER A 129 -16.36 -1.31 3.89
N MET A 130 -15.74 -0.24 3.43
CA MET A 130 -14.39 -0.20 2.88
C MET A 130 -13.56 0.83 3.65
N GLN A 131 -12.29 0.52 3.82
CA GLN A 131 -11.25 1.45 4.25
C GLN A 131 -10.20 1.56 3.16
N CYS A 132 -9.53 2.70 3.07
CA CYS A 132 -8.41 2.92 2.16
C CYS A 132 -7.11 3.08 2.95
N LEU A 133 -5.98 2.78 2.33
CA LEU A 133 -4.66 2.76 2.94
C LEU A 133 -3.62 3.35 2.00
N GLU A 134 -2.91 4.37 2.47
CA GLU A 134 -1.80 4.98 1.74
C GLU A 134 -0.52 4.15 1.92
N THR A 135 -0.18 3.32 0.93
CA THR A 135 0.95 2.38 1.05
C THR A 135 2.31 3.04 0.96
N THR A 136 2.42 4.26 0.42
CA THR A 136 3.71 4.97 0.38
C THR A 136 4.20 5.40 1.78
N MET A 137 3.27 5.56 2.73
CA MET A 137 3.58 5.89 4.13
C MET A 137 4.15 4.72 4.95
N ILE A 138 4.34 3.54 4.36
CA ILE A 138 4.96 2.37 5.02
C ILE A 138 6.46 2.57 5.25
N GLY A 139 7.13 3.26 4.31
CA GLY A 139 8.58 3.47 4.32
C GLY A 139 8.98 4.78 5.00
N ASP A 140 10.05 5.39 4.48
CA ASP A 140 10.61 6.67 4.93
C ASP A 140 9.84 7.83 4.27
N ALA A 141 8.55 7.91 4.57
CA ALA A 141 7.69 8.98 4.06
C ALA A 141 7.95 10.28 4.86
N ASP A 142 8.05 11.39 4.15
CA ASP A 142 7.95 12.72 4.75
C ASP A 142 6.50 12.96 5.15
N PHE A 143 6.16 12.76 6.42
CA PHE A 143 4.77 12.86 6.88
C PHE A 143 4.24 14.29 6.85
N ASP A 144 5.14 15.29 6.87
CA ASP A 144 4.78 16.69 6.74
C ASP A 144 4.34 17.03 5.30
N GLU A 145 4.75 16.26 4.27
CA GLU A 145 4.16 16.36 2.92
C GLU A 145 2.65 16.04 2.92
N PHE A 146 2.26 15.04 3.71
CA PHE A 146 0.87 14.57 3.76
C PHE A 146 0.01 15.34 4.78
N PHE A 147 0.63 15.80 5.87
CA PHE A 147 -0.01 16.48 6.98
C PHE A 147 0.84 17.68 7.46
N PRO A 148 0.99 18.74 6.62
CA PRO A 148 1.93 19.84 6.88
C PRO A 148 1.64 20.64 8.15
N ASN A 149 0.43 20.50 8.71
CA ASN A 149 -0.01 21.24 9.89
C ASN A 149 0.08 20.42 11.19
N GLU A 150 0.52 19.16 11.14
CA GLU A 150 0.46 18.24 12.29
C GLU A 150 1.81 17.94 12.95
N GLN A 151 2.93 18.40 12.37
CA GLN A 151 4.30 18.19 12.89
C GLN A 151 4.55 16.71 13.24
N LEU A 152 4.18 15.81 12.33
CA LEU A 152 4.13 14.37 12.63
C LEU A 152 5.53 13.79 12.83
N ASP A 153 6.52 14.26 12.08
CA ASP A 153 7.91 13.77 12.19
C ASP A 153 8.50 14.04 13.58
N SER A 154 8.19 15.20 14.14
CA SER A 154 8.56 15.56 15.52
C SER A 154 7.88 14.70 16.57
N THR A 155 6.71 14.15 16.26
CA THR A 155 5.98 13.23 17.15
C THR A 155 6.51 11.80 17.01
N LEU A 156 6.71 11.34 15.77
CA LEU A 156 7.19 9.99 15.46
C LEU A 156 8.60 9.74 16.01
N SER A 157 9.47 10.74 16.02
CA SER A 157 10.82 10.66 16.60
C SER A 157 10.84 10.51 18.13
N LYS A 158 9.73 10.80 18.83
CA LYS A 158 9.65 10.79 20.31
C LYS A 158 8.94 9.56 20.88
N VAL A 159 8.35 8.72 20.03
CA VAL A 159 7.57 7.55 20.47
C VAL A 159 8.29 6.24 20.16
N SER A 160 7.85 5.15 20.79
CA SER A 160 8.39 3.83 20.47
C SER A 160 8.08 3.42 19.03
N ARG A 161 8.88 2.52 18.45
CA ARG A 161 8.65 1.98 17.09
C ARG A 161 7.24 1.41 16.89
N ALA A 162 6.69 0.72 17.89
CA ALA A 162 5.32 0.19 17.82
C ALA A 162 4.26 1.30 17.81
N GLN A 163 4.45 2.36 18.60
CA GLN A 163 3.56 3.52 18.61
C GLN A 163 3.66 4.31 17.30
N ALA A 164 4.87 4.49 16.77
CA ALA A 164 5.09 5.09 15.45
C ALA A 164 4.39 4.27 14.36
N SER A 165 4.53 2.94 14.37
CA SER A 165 3.85 2.08 13.39
C SER A 165 2.34 2.21 13.44
N ARG A 166 1.79 2.25 14.65
CA ARG A 166 0.36 2.43 14.85
C ARG A 166 -0.13 3.79 14.36
N LEU A 167 0.58 4.86 14.70
CA LEU A 167 0.24 6.22 14.31
C LEU A 167 0.29 6.38 12.78
N THR A 168 1.37 5.90 12.15
CA THR A 168 1.53 5.96 10.69
C THR A 168 0.47 5.15 9.95
N PHE A 169 0.06 3.99 10.49
CA PHE A 169 -1.07 3.22 9.96
C PHE A 169 -2.41 3.97 10.03
N GLU A 170 -2.69 4.62 11.16
CA GLU A 170 -3.92 5.40 11.33
C GLU A 170 -3.94 6.63 10.41
N LYS A 171 -2.79 7.29 10.26
CA LYS A 171 -2.61 8.42 9.35
C LYS A 171 -2.71 8.04 7.88
N SER A 172 -2.15 6.90 7.48
CA SER A 172 -2.29 6.42 6.11
C SER A 172 -3.73 6.08 5.76
N MET A 173 -4.49 5.51 6.69
CA MET A 173 -5.92 5.32 6.51
C MET A 173 -6.68 6.65 6.45
N GLN A 174 -6.37 7.60 7.34
CA GLN A 174 -7.02 8.92 7.36
C GLN A 174 -6.83 9.64 6.01
N TYR A 175 -5.60 9.68 5.49
CA TYR A 175 -5.28 10.32 4.22
C TYR A 175 -6.01 9.66 3.05
N ALA A 176 -5.87 8.35 2.90
CA ALA A 176 -6.43 7.61 1.77
C ALA A 176 -7.97 7.64 1.78
N ASN A 177 -8.61 7.50 2.94
CA ASN A 177 -10.07 7.61 3.06
C ASN A 177 -10.58 9.00 2.68
N ARG A 178 -9.86 10.07 3.07
CA ARG A 178 -10.19 11.45 2.67
C ARG A 178 -10.08 11.63 1.15
N LYS A 179 -9.02 11.12 0.53
CA LYS A 179 -8.85 11.16 -0.94
C LYS A 179 -9.94 10.36 -1.65
N TYR A 180 -10.26 9.17 -1.17
CA TYR A 180 -11.36 8.37 -1.72
C TYR A 180 -12.69 9.12 -1.65
N ALA A 181 -13.05 9.68 -0.48
CA ALA A 181 -14.28 10.44 -0.32
C ALA A 181 -14.34 11.67 -1.25
N GLN A 182 -13.22 12.38 -1.43
CA GLN A 182 -13.12 13.53 -2.34
C GLN A 182 -13.41 13.15 -3.80
N TYR A 183 -13.01 11.95 -4.25
CA TYR A 183 -13.11 11.51 -5.64
C TYR A 183 -14.14 10.39 -5.88
N ALA A 184 -14.96 10.07 -4.88
CA ALA A 184 -15.85 8.90 -4.90
C ALA A 184 -16.76 8.86 -6.14
N GLN A 185 -17.32 10.00 -6.56
CA GLN A 185 -18.17 10.05 -7.75
C GLN A 185 -17.39 9.69 -9.03
N LYS A 186 -16.20 10.27 -9.22
CA LYS A 186 -15.35 10.05 -10.41
C LYS A 186 -14.82 8.61 -10.47
N LEU A 187 -14.49 8.05 -9.31
CA LEU A 187 -14.09 6.65 -9.15
C LEU A 187 -15.24 5.70 -9.51
N ARG A 188 -16.46 5.98 -9.03
CA ARG A 188 -17.66 5.18 -9.35
C ARG A 188 -18.02 5.22 -10.83
N THR A 189 -17.82 6.36 -11.49
CA THR A 189 -18.10 6.51 -12.94
C THR A 189 -16.93 6.10 -13.83
N ASN A 190 -15.81 5.65 -13.27
CA ASN A 190 -14.57 5.36 -14.00
C ASN A 190 -14.20 6.48 -15.00
N SER A 191 -14.27 7.74 -14.53
CA SER A 191 -13.90 8.89 -15.35
C SER A 191 -12.44 8.79 -15.83
N ALA A 192 -12.10 9.44 -16.94
CA ALA A 192 -10.74 9.42 -17.48
C ALA A 192 -9.69 9.80 -16.41
N GLY A 193 -8.67 8.95 -16.24
CA GLY A 193 -7.62 9.11 -15.22
C GLY A 193 -7.97 8.57 -13.83
N PHE A 194 -9.18 8.04 -13.62
CA PHE A 194 -9.63 7.39 -12.39
C PHE A 194 -9.80 5.88 -12.62
N MET A 195 -9.51 5.09 -11.60
CA MET A 195 -9.72 3.64 -11.62
C MET A 195 -10.20 3.18 -10.25
N PHE A 196 -11.24 2.35 -10.25
CA PHE A 196 -11.67 1.58 -9.10
C PHE A 196 -11.74 0.11 -9.52
N LEU A 197 -10.77 -0.69 -9.07
CA LEU A 197 -10.60 -2.08 -9.51
C LEU A 197 -10.61 -3.04 -8.32
N GLU A 198 -11.75 -3.70 -8.11
CA GLU A 198 -11.91 -4.72 -7.07
C GLU A 198 -11.22 -6.03 -7.47
N ILE A 199 -10.30 -6.52 -6.64
CA ILE A 199 -9.59 -7.79 -6.89
C ILE A 199 -10.26 -8.91 -6.10
N THR A 200 -11.46 -9.27 -6.56
CA THR A 200 -12.21 -10.39 -5.99
C THR A 200 -11.64 -11.74 -6.42
N LYS A 201 -11.98 -12.80 -5.67
CA LYS A 201 -11.63 -14.18 -6.04
C LYS A 201 -12.10 -14.56 -7.45
N ASN A 202 -13.28 -14.09 -7.86
CA ASN A 202 -13.83 -14.34 -9.20
C ASN A 202 -13.11 -13.61 -10.32
N LEU A 203 -12.55 -12.42 -10.04
CA LEU A 203 -11.71 -11.72 -11.00
C LEU A 203 -10.35 -12.42 -11.12
N ARG A 204 -9.76 -12.84 -9.99
CA ARG A 204 -8.48 -13.56 -9.95
C ARG A 204 -8.52 -14.90 -10.67
N SER A 205 -9.59 -15.69 -10.50
CA SER A 205 -9.72 -16.97 -11.22
C SER A 205 -9.74 -16.83 -12.75
N LYS A 206 -9.95 -15.61 -13.27
CA LYS A 206 -9.97 -15.29 -14.71
C LYS A 206 -8.68 -14.64 -15.21
N ILE A 207 -7.74 -14.29 -14.32
CA ILE A 207 -6.51 -13.57 -14.65
C ILE A 207 -5.31 -14.37 -14.13
N GLN A 208 -4.48 -14.87 -15.05
CA GLN A 208 -3.21 -15.49 -14.70
C GLN A 208 -2.23 -14.41 -14.18
N PRO A 209 -1.53 -14.64 -13.04
CA PRO A 209 -0.48 -13.74 -12.58
C PRO A 209 0.67 -13.68 -13.60
N ILE A 210 1.26 -12.50 -13.78
CA ILE A 210 2.46 -12.34 -14.61
C ILE A 210 3.69 -12.42 -13.68
N GLY A 211 4.60 -13.37 -13.95
CA GLY A 211 5.90 -13.49 -13.25
C GLY A 211 5.99 -14.63 -12.24
N THR A 212 5.62 -15.85 -12.64
CA THR A 212 5.99 -17.10 -11.95
C THR A 212 7.49 -17.36 -12.01
#